data_AF-A6WA89-F1
#
_entry.id   AF-A6WA89-F1
#
_cell.length_a   1.000
_cell.length_b   1.000
_cell.length_c   1.000
_cell.angle_alpha   90.00
_cell.angle_beta   90.00
_cell.angle_gamma   90.00
#
_symmetry.space_group_name_H-M   'P 1'
#
loop_
_entity.id
_entity.type
_entity.pdbx_description
1 polymer ?
#
loop_
_entity_poly.entity_id
_entity_poly.type
_entity_poly.pdbx_seq_one_letter_code
_entity_poly.pdbx_strand_id
1 'polypeptide(L)'
;MTQRPRDQHPTPGEDDADHLDTDRPNTDRADTDRPDTDHDELADLDDLLQLQHHLQSALHEELHAGRIDEASLHAGTRHQLRRRIQHRRRTRAVAGAFTLAAVIALPLGLHWSAEPSVRTVPAASLTPTPTGTPTQTPAPTAAQTPAQTAAGTSTLSKSPASTPSVDSTAGSSVGLANPDVPVAYDIPDMTRTRAALPAGLVVLGDRGQYPKSPTVMGQACSSRPFDPPMVAGRQITWWNEIQRWPNQASVDLVVTGRATGGGPIAFDALVANTGVCRFTDPTTPFAITVAGADQTWAAHTDSNGLPFVSGAARVGDLIVGITVLHPAQDAVSELTTLLTAAVADLRASGLPAAEGR
;
A
#
# COMPACT_ATOMS: atom_id res chain seq x y z
N MET A 1 -44.02 11.56 -46.62
CA MET A 1 -43.90 11.87 -45.18
C MET A 1 -42.43 12.19 -44.95
N THR A 2 -41.86 13.34 -45.29
CA THR A 2 -42.20 14.77 -45.11
C THR A 2 -42.18 15.22 -43.65
N GLN A 3 -41.12 15.97 -43.29
CA GLN A 3 -40.93 16.91 -42.15
C GLN A 3 -40.73 16.28 -40.76
N ARG A 4 -39.87 16.78 -39.86
CA ARG A 4 -39.15 18.07 -39.70
C ARG A 4 -38.02 17.89 -38.65
N PRO A 5 -36.93 18.66 -38.68
CA PRO A 5 -35.96 18.80 -37.58
C PRO A 5 -36.46 19.83 -36.54
N ARG A 6 -36.02 19.71 -35.28
CA ARG A 6 -36.30 20.70 -34.22
C ARG A 6 -35.05 21.49 -33.86
N ASP A 7 -35.23 22.80 -33.91
CA ASP A 7 -34.36 23.92 -33.54
C ASP A 7 -33.84 23.80 -32.09
N GLN A 8 -32.57 24.07 -31.79
CA GLN A 8 -31.96 25.38 -31.51
C GLN A 8 -32.77 26.28 -30.57
N HIS A 9 -32.26 26.47 -29.35
CA HIS A 9 -32.56 27.60 -28.48
C HIS A 9 -31.25 28.06 -27.81
N PRO A 10 -30.81 29.30 -28.02
CA PRO A 10 -29.87 30.00 -27.15
C PRO A 10 -30.64 30.99 -26.25
N THR A 11 -30.10 31.30 -25.07
CA THR A 11 -30.22 32.65 -24.49
C THR A 11 -29.09 32.92 -23.47
N PRO A 12 -28.62 34.18 -23.42
CA PRO A 12 -27.54 34.67 -22.56
C PRO A 12 -28.08 35.30 -21.26
N GLY A 13 -27.17 35.62 -20.34
CA GLY A 13 -27.45 36.43 -19.15
C GLY A 13 -26.15 36.98 -18.57
N GLU A 14 -25.69 38.09 -19.13
CA GLU A 14 -24.91 39.12 -18.43
C GLU A 14 -25.84 39.76 -17.39
N ASP A 15 -25.33 40.06 -16.20
CA ASP A 15 -25.76 41.25 -15.47
C ASP A 15 -24.67 41.72 -14.51
N ASP A 16 -24.39 43.01 -14.65
CA ASP A 16 -23.48 43.87 -13.92
C ASP A 16 -23.85 44.01 -12.44
N ALA A 17 -22.84 44.31 -11.60
CA ALA A 17 -23.00 45.30 -10.54
C ALA A 17 -21.63 45.71 -9.97
N ASP A 18 -21.08 46.76 -10.58
CA ASP A 18 -20.25 47.76 -9.91
C ASP A 18 -20.99 48.33 -8.68
N HIS A 19 -20.33 48.37 -7.52
CA HIS A 19 -20.63 49.40 -6.53
C HIS A 19 -19.35 49.96 -5.91
N LEU A 20 -19.11 51.20 -6.33
CA LEU A 20 -18.17 52.18 -5.83
C LEU A 20 -18.61 52.75 -4.47
N ASP A 21 -17.60 53.25 -3.76
CA ASP A 21 -17.61 54.44 -2.90
C ASP A 21 -18.28 54.36 -1.52
N THR A 22 -17.50 54.56 -0.46
CA THR A 22 -17.38 55.90 0.14
C THR A 22 -16.41 55.91 1.33
N ASP A 23 -15.39 56.74 1.19
CA ASP A 23 -14.66 57.37 2.30
C ASP A 23 -15.59 58.26 3.14
N ARG A 24 -15.52 58.14 4.47
CA ARG A 24 -15.53 59.32 5.36
C ARG A 24 -15.05 59.03 6.78
N PRO A 25 -14.20 59.90 7.37
CA PRO A 25 -13.81 59.85 8.76
C PRO A 25 -14.76 60.68 9.65
N ASN A 26 -14.78 60.41 10.95
CA ASN A 26 -14.39 61.35 12.04
C ASN A 26 -15.17 61.13 13.36
N THR A 27 -14.39 61.16 14.45
CA THR A 27 -14.67 61.67 15.82
C THR A 27 -15.67 61.00 16.77
N ASP A 28 -15.09 60.56 17.89
CA ASP A 28 -15.48 60.83 19.29
C ASP A 28 -16.94 60.69 19.71
N ARG A 29 -17.21 59.61 20.46
CA ARG A 29 -17.89 59.75 21.75
C ARG A 29 -17.60 58.57 22.67
N ALA A 30 -17.03 58.88 23.82
CA ALA A 30 -17.03 58.01 24.98
C ALA A 30 -18.48 57.82 25.45
N ASP A 31 -18.91 56.57 25.57
CA ASP A 31 -19.83 56.16 26.62
C ASP A 31 -19.63 54.68 26.92
N THR A 32 -19.52 54.41 28.21
CA THR A 32 -19.28 53.14 28.85
C THR A 32 -20.52 52.25 28.74
N ASP A 33 -20.47 51.22 27.89
CA ASP A 33 -21.33 50.06 28.03
C ASP A 33 -20.46 48.80 28.16
N ARG A 34 -20.59 48.17 29.32
CA ARG A 34 -19.86 46.97 29.72
C ARG A 34 -20.64 45.78 29.16
N PRO A 35 -20.09 45.01 28.21
CA PRO A 35 -20.79 43.83 27.72
C PRO A 35 -20.85 42.77 28.83
N ASP A 36 -22.06 42.32 29.15
CA ASP A 36 -22.30 41.07 29.88
C ASP A 36 -21.68 39.93 29.05
N THR A 37 -20.43 39.57 29.37
CA THR A 37 -19.62 38.61 28.60
C THR A 37 -19.58 37.24 29.29
N ASP A 38 -20.49 36.98 30.24
CA ASP A 38 -20.40 35.81 31.14
C ASP A 38 -21.41 34.68 30.82
N HIS A 39 -22.14 34.75 29.69
CA HIS A 39 -23.13 33.72 29.32
C HIS A 39 -22.85 32.93 28.04
N ASP A 40 -21.99 33.42 27.14
CA ASP A 40 -21.61 32.65 25.93
C ASP A 40 -20.42 31.71 26.17
N GLU A 41 -19.55 31.99 27.16
CA GLU A 41 -18.38 31.14 27.44
C GLU A 41 -18.76 29.82 28.15
N LEU A 42 -19.92 29.77 28.81
CA LEU A 42 -20.43 28.55 29.46
C LEU A 42 -21.14 27.61 28.47
N ALA A 43 -21.74 28.13 27.40
CA ALA A 43 -22.36 27.30 26.36
C ALA A 43 -21.30 26.53 25.56
N ASP A 44 -20.15 27.17 25.29
CA ASP A 44 -19.03 26.57 24.54
C ASP A 44 -18.34 25.43 25.34
N LEU A 45 -18.40 25.48 26.67
CA LEU A 45 -17.83 24.47 27.56
C LEU A 45 -18.71 23.20 27.65
N ASP A 46 -20.03 23.36 27.59
CA ASP A 46 -20.97 22.25 27.61
C ASP A 46 -20.97 21.49 26.26
N ASP A 47 -20.82 22.22 25.15
CA ASP A 47 -20.63 21.63 23.81
C ASP A 47 -19.29 20.88 23.71
N LEU A 48 -18.21 21.40 24.30
CA LEU A 48 -16.92 20.71 24.39
C LEU A 48 -17.00 19.41 25.22
N LEU A 49 -17.75 19.42 26.32
CA LEU A 49 -17.97 18.23 27.14
C LEU A 49 -18.86 17.20 26.44
N GLN A 50 -19.89 17.63 25.71
CA GLN A 50 -20.72 16.73 24.89
C GLN A 50 -19.92 16.10 23.75
N LEU A 51 -19.05 16.88 23.09
CA LEU A 51 -18.16 16.39 22.04
C LEU A 51 -17.16 15.37 22.60
N GLN A 52 -16.57 15.65 23.77
CA GLN A 52 -15.66 14.73 24.44
C GLN A 52 -16.37 13.43 24.84
N HIS A 53 -17.61 13.52 25.34
CA HIS A 53 -18.40 12.34 25.69
C HIS A 53 -18.80 11.52 24.45
N HIS A 54 -19.19 12.17 23.36
CA HIS A 54 -19.48 11.49 22.09
C HIS A 54 -18.24 10.79 21.53
N LEU A 55 -17.08 11.46 21.53
CA LEU A 55 -15.81 10.85 21.12
C LEU A 55 -15.43 9.66 21.99
N GLN A 56 -15.58 9.77 23.31
CA GLN A 56 -15.31 8.65 24.23
C GLN A 56 -16.27 7.49 24.01
N SER A 57 -17.57 7.77 23.78
CA SER A 57 -18.57 6.74 23.51
C SER A 57 -18.32 6.03 22.17
N ALA A 58 -17.97 6.77 21.12
CA ALA A 58 -17.65 6.22 19.81
C ALA A 58 -16.36 5.39 19.85
N LEU A 59 -15.33 5.86 20.56
CA LEU A 59 -14.10 5.08 20.78
C LEU A 59 -14.38 3.80 21.59
N HIS A 60 -15.23 3.87 22.61
CA HIS A 60 -15.60 2.73 23.44
C HIS A 60 -16.45 1.71 22.67
N GLU A 61 -17.36 2.19 21.82
CA GLU A 61 -18.18 1.38 20.94
C GLU A 61 -17.33 0.73 19.83
N GLU A 62 -16.36 1.44 19.23
CA GLU A 62 -15.40 0.83 18.31
C GLU A 62 -14.48 -0.19 18.99
N LEU A 63 -14.06 0.05 20.23
CA LEU A 63 -13.29 -0.90 21.05
C LEU A 63 -14.11 -2.14 21.45
N HIS A 64 -15.43 -2.05 21.51
CA HIS A 64 -16.32 -3.18 21.82
C HIS A 64 -16.85 -3.90 20.56
N ALA A 65 -17.11 -3.18 19.47
CA ALA A 65 -17.49 -3.73 18.18
C ALA A 65 -16.27 -4.37 17.48
N GLY A 66 -15.10 -3.78 17.66
CA GLY A 66 -13.81 -4.40 17.41
C GLY A 66 -13.39 -5.21 18.62
N ARG A 67 -13.99 -6.39 18.86
CA ARG A 67 -13.30 -7.46 19.60
C ARG A 67 -12.08 -7.88 18.79
N ILE A 68 -11.05 -7.05 18.83
CA ILE A 68 -9.69 -7.47 18.60
C ILE A 68 -9.43 -8.43 19.76
N ASP A 69 -9.25 -9.70 19.42
CA ASP A 69 -8.85 -10.71 20.39
C ASP A 69 -7.49 -10.32 20.95
N GLU A 70 -7.49 -9.51 22.02
CA GLU A 70 -6.30 -9.07 22.74
C GLU A 70 -5.46 -10.26 23.20
N ALA A 71 -6.07 -11.43 23.42
CA ALA A 71 -5.34 -12.65 23.75
C ALA A 71 -4.53 -13.16 22.55
N SER A 72 -5.07 -13.09 21.33
CA SER A 72 -4.32 -13.40 20.10
C SER A 72 -3.20 -12.40 19.83
N LEU A 73 -3.45 -11.10 20.06
CA LEU A 73 -2.47 -10.04 19.87
C LEU A 73 -1.34 -10.14 20.92
N HIS A 74 -1.68 -10.46 22.17
CA HIS A 74 -0.73 -10.70 23.25
C HIS A 74 0.04 -12.02 23.09
N ALA A 75 -0.58 -13.06 22.53
CA ALA A 75 0.10 -14.33 22.24
C ALA A 75 1.15 -14.17 21.13
N GLY A 76 0.79 -13.49 20.03
CA GLY A 76 1.70 -13.19 18.93
C GLY A 76 2.87 -12.29 19.37
N THR A 77 2.59 -11.22 20.10
CA THR A 77 3.62 -10.28 20.59
C THR A 77 4.53 -10.91 21.64
N ARG A 78 4.02 -11.73 22.58
CA ARG A 78 4.87 -12.42 23.57
C ARG A 78 5.77 -13.48 22.93
N HIS A 79 5.29 -14.20 21.91
CA HIS A 79 6.11 -15.17 21.19
C HIS A 79 7.25 -14.48 20.42
N GLN A 80 6.95 -13.36 19.74
CA GLN A 80 7.96 -12.56 19.04
C GLN A 80 8.95 -11.88 19.99
N LEU A 81 8.49 -11.35 21.14
CA LEU A 81 9.37 -10.75 22.15
C LEU A 81 10.32 -11.80 22.75
N ARG A 82 9.83 -13.02 23.03
CA ARG A 82 10.67 -14.13 23.50
C ARG A 82 11.71 -14.55 22.46
N ARG A 83 11.34 -14.64 21.17
CA ARG A 83 12.31 -14.90 20.08
C ARG A 83 13.37 -13.80 19.97
N ARG A 84 12.99 -12.52 20.07
CA ARG A 84 13.93 -11.38 20.04
C ARG A 84 14.87 -11.37 21.23
N ILE A 85 14.38 -11.66 22.44
CA ILE A 85 15.20 -11.77 23.65
C ILE A 85 16.17 -12.95 23.55
N GLN A 86 15.73 -14.10 23.04
CA GLN A 86 16.61 -15.26 22.82
C GLN A 86 17.69 -14.98 21.76
N HIS A 87 17.36 -14.31 20.65
CA HIS A 87 18.35 -13.89 19.66
C HIS A 87 19.38 -12.91 20.23
N ARG A 88 18.94 -11.91 21.00
CA ARG A 88 19.87 -10.96 21.66
C ARG A 88 20.76 -11.62 22.71
N ARG A 89 20.27 -12.65 23.41
CA ARG A 89 21.10 -13.42 24.36
C ARG A 89 22.15 -14.27 23.63
N ARG A 90 21.80 -14.86 22.48
CA ARG A 90 22.76 -15.62 21.65
C ARG A 90 23.82 -14.72 21.01
N THR A 91 23.46 -13.53 20.51
CA THR A 91 24.44 -12.61 19.93
C THR A 91 25.38 -11.99 20.97
N ARG A 92 24.90 -11.72 22.19
CA ARG A 92 25.77 -11.25 23.29
C ARG A 92 26.74 -12.32 23.79
N ALA A 93 26.37 -13.59 23.75
CA ALA A 93 27.28 -14.69 24.11
C ALA A 93 28.45 -14.85 23.12
N VAL A 94 28.22 -14.57 21.82
CA VAL A 94 29.27 -14.63 20.79
C VAL A 94 30.17 -13.38 20.82
N ALA A 95 29.62 -12.20 21.10
CA ALA A 95 30.41 -10.97 21.23
C ALA A 95 31.27 -10.93 22.51
N GLY A 96 30.80 -11.53 23.62
CA GLY A 96 31.56 -11.58 24.88
C GLY A 96 32.79 -12.50 24.85
N ALA A 97 32.84 -13.46 23.92
CA ALA A 97 33.99 -14.36 23.77
C ALA A 97 35.17 -13.73 23.00
N PHE A 98 34.96 -12.64 22.25
CA PHE A 98 36.01 -11.98 21.47
C PHE A 98 36.69 -10.80 22.18
N THR A 99 36.12 -10.27 23.27
CA THR A 99 36.69 -9.12 24.00
C THR A 99 37.61 -9.49 25.17
N LEU A 100 37.78 -10.77 25.51
CA LEU A 100 38.61 -11.20 26.64
C LEU A 100 40.04 -11.64 26.24
N ALA A 101 40.45 -11.40 24.99
CA ALA A 101 41.80 -11.73 24.49
C ALA A 101 42.68 -10.52 24.14
N ALA A 102 42.20 -9.27 24.32
CA ALA A 102 42.91 -8.07 23.86
C ALA A 102 43.10 -6.99 24.95
N VAL A 103 43.50 -7.38 26.17
CA VAL A 103 43.75 -6.43 27.28
C VAL A 103 45.21 -6.46 27.80
N ILE A 104 46.16 -7.07 27.08
CA ILE A 104 47.57 -7.05 27.50
C ILE A 104 48.48 -6.63 26.34
N ALA A 105 48.56 -5.31 26.10
CA ALA A 105 49.76 -4.60 25.63
C ALA A 105 49.53 -3.07 25.64
N LEU A 106 50.22 -2.38 26.56
CA LEU A 106 50.44 -0.92 26.69
C LEU A 106 51.01 -0.28 25.39
N PRO A 107 51.15 1.07 25.22
CA PRO A 107 51.18 2.14 26.23
C PRO A 107 50.46 3.48 25.90
N LEU A 108 50.49 4.35 26.91
CA LEU A 108 50.15 5.78 26.93
C LEU A 108 50.86 6.58 25.83
N GLY A 109 50.11 7.38 25.08
CA GLY A 109 50.60 8.34 24.11
C GLY A 109 49.66 9.54 23.98
N LEU A 110 49.70 10.44 24.96
CA LEU A 110 49.11 11.78 24.91
C LEU A 110 49.84 12.63 23.87
N HIS A 111 49.26 12.79 22.69
CA HIS A 111 49.44 13.96 21.82
C HIS A 111 48.42 13.88 20.68
N TRP A 112 47.56 14.89 20.54
CA TRP A 112 47.60 15.80 19.41
C TRP A 112 46.44 16.78 19.43
N SER A 113 46.81 18.05 19.49
CA SER A 113 46.07 19.17 18.94
C SER A 113 45.97 18.99 17.42
N ALA A 114 44.78 19.13 16.86
CA ALA A 114 44.61 19.49 15.45
C ALA A 114 43.35 20.33 15.31
N GLU A 115 43.56 21.59 14.92
CA GLU A 115 42.54 22.55 14.52
C GLU A 115 41.71 22.03 13.34
N PRO A 116 40.43 22.43 13.22
CA PRO A 116 39.63 22.13 12.04
C PRO A 116 40.17 22.94 10.85
N SER A 117 40.89 22.28 9.94
CA SER A 117 41.19 22.82 8.61
C SER A 117 39.90 22.87 7.79
N VAL A 118 39.39 24.09 7.61
CA VAL A 118 38.35 24.41 6.62
C VAL A 118 38.95 24.22 5.23
N ARG A 119 38.55 23.16 4.54
CA ARG A 119 38.88 22.94 3.13
C ARG A 119 37.82 23.61 2.26
N THR A 120 38.09 24.84 1.85
CA THR A 120 37.38 25.48 0.72
C THR A 120 37.71 24.74 -0.56
N VAL A 121 36.70 24.10 -1.17
CA VAL A 121 36.75 23.57 -2.53
C VAL A 121 36.44 24.72 -3.50
N PRO A 122 37.30 25.03 -4.47
CA PRO A 122 36.99 26.03 -5.48
C PRO A 122 35.85 25.53 -6.38
N ALA A 123 34.86 26.40 -6.59
CA ALA A 123 33.77 26.20 -7.53
C ALA A 123 34.35 26.03 -8.96
N ALA A 124 34.13 24.85 -9.54
CA ALA A 124 34.39 24.63 -10.95
C ALA A 124 33.31 25.37 -11.76
N SER A 125 33.73 26.41 -12.46
CA SER A 125 32.95 27.13 -13.46
C SER A 125 32.59 26.19 -14.60
N LEU A 126 31.30 25.81 -14.70
CA LEU A 126 30.79 25.06 -15.83
C LEU A 126 30.41 26.05 -16.94
N THR A 127 31.25 26.11 -17.96
CA THR A 127 31.00 26.76 -19.25
C THR A 127 29.80 26.09 -19.93
N PRO A 128 28.76 26.83 -20.36
CA PRO A 128 27.68 26.24 -21.14
C PRO A 128 28.15 25.96 -22.58
N THR A 129 28.17 24.67 -22.95
CA THR A 129 28.36 24.21 -24.33
C THR A 129 27.10 24.51 -25.14
N PRO A 130 27.20 25.05 -26.37
CA PRO A 130 26.03 25.43 -27.16
C PRO A 130 25.22 24.24 -27.65
N THR A 131 23.91 24.49 -27.65
CA THR A 131 22.78 23.69 -28.12
C THR A 131 22.99 23.12 -29.53
N GLY A 132 23.00 21.79 -29.63
CA GLY A 132 22.89 21.07 -30.89
C GLY A 132 21.45 21.12 -31.42
N THR A 133 21.32 21.51 -32.68
CA THR A 133 20.11 21.55 -33.50
C THR A 133 19.35 20.21 -33.48
N PRO A 134 18.02 20.19 -33.26
CA PRO A 134 17.24 18.97 -33.38
C PRO A 134 17.13 18.53 -34.85
N THR A 135 17.66 17.35 -35.13
CA THR A 135 17.42 16.60 -36.38
C THR A 135 15.95 16.18 -36.41
N GLN A 136 15.25 16.57 -37.48
CA GLN A 136 13.86 16.17 -37.71
C GLN A 136 13.75 14.66 -37.93
N THR A 137 13.01 14.00 -37.05
CA THR A 137 12.59 12.60 -37.21
C THR A 137 11.54 12.52 -38.34
N PRO A 138 11.70 11.64 -39.34
CA PRO A 138 10.71 11.48 -40.40
C PRO A 138 9.40 10.87 -39.86
N ALA A 139 8.29 11.34 -40.42
CA ALA A 139 6.93 10.93 -40.09
C ALA A 139 6.70 9.42 -40.31
N PRO A 140 5.94 8.75 -39.43
CA PRO A 140 5.61 7.34 -39.63
C PRO A 140 4.63 7.16 -40.80
N THR A 141 5.05 6.32 -41.75
CA THR A 141 4.24 5.76 -42.83
C THR A 141 3.03 5.04 -42.26
N ALA A 142 1.83 5.41 -42.71
CA ALA A 142 0.58 4.75 -42.36
C ALA A 142 0.60 3.28 -42.80
N ALA A 143 0.62 2.37 -41.81
CA ALA A 143 0.43 0.95 -42.05
C ALA A 143 -1.04 0.66 -42.33
N GLN A 144 -1.29 0.02 -43.47
CA GLN A 144 -2.62 -0.40 -43.92
C GLN A 144 -3.22 -1.43 -42.98
N THR A 145 -4.47 -1.20 -42.58
CA THR A 145 -5.33 -2.16 -41.87
C THR A 145 -5.88 -3.19 -42.86
N PRO A 146 -5.58 -4.50 -42.71
CA PRO A 146 -6.36 -5.53 -43.39
C PRO A 146 -7.65 -5.76 -42.59
N ALA A 147 -8.79 -5.59 -43.27
CA ALA A 147 -10.08 -6.06 -42.78
C ALA A 147 -10.04 -7.59 -42.70
N GLN A 148 -10.31 -8.16 -41.51
CA GLN A 148 -10.59 -9.59 -41.36
C GLN A 148 -12.03 -9.83 -40.91
N THR A 149 -12.71 -10.47 -41.85
CA THR A 149 -13.99 -11.17 -41.87
C THR A 149 -14.33 -11.95 -40.59
N ALA A 150 -15.56 -11.74 -40.11
CA ALA A 150 -16.23 -12.58 -39.13
C ALA A 150 -16.68 -13.92 -39.73
N ALA A 151 -16.44 -15.03 -39.03
CA ALA A 151 -17.35 -16.17 -38.87
C ALA A 151 -16.66 -17.32 -38.12
N GLY A 152 -17.26 -17.80 -37.05
CA GLY A 152 -16.75 -18.96 -36.31
C GLY A 152 -17.56 -19.28 -35.06
N THR A 153 -18.81 -19.73 -35.25
CA THR A 153 -19.63 -20.32 -34.21
C THR A 153 -19.04 -21.67 -33.79
N SER A 154 -18.54 -21.77 -32.56
CA SER A 154 -18.11 -23.04 -31.96
C SER A 154 -19.15 -23.52 -30.95
N THR A 155 -19.93 -24.53 -31.34
CA THR A 155 -20.77 -25.33 -30.46
C THR A 155 -19.89 -26.33 -29.70
N LEU A 156 -19.70 -26.13 -28.40
CA LEU A 156 -18.96 -27.07 -27.55
C LEU A 156 -19.94 -28.06 -26.89
N SER A 157 -19.73 -29.32 -27.27
CA SER A 157 -20.50 -30.49 -26.90
C SER A 157 -20.22 -30.90 -25.45
N LYS A 158 -21.28 -31.21 -24.72
CA LYS A 158 -21.30 -31.69 -23.33
C LYS A 158 -21.02 -33.19 -23.34
N SER A 159 -19.97 -33.64 -22.65
CA SER A 159 -19.74 -35.07 -22.38
C SER A 159 -19.36 -35.27 -20.90
N PRO A 160 -20.02 -36.18 -20.16
CA PRO A 160 -19.74 -36.43 -18.76
C PRO A 160 -18.68 -37.53 -18.60
N ALA A 161 -17.67 -37.32 -17.77
CA ALA A 161 -16.77 -38.39 -17.35
C ALA A 161 -16.39 -38.26 -15.88
N SER A 162 -16.62 -39.38 -15.19
CA SER A 162 -16.51 -39.71 -13.77
C SER A 162 -15.18 -39.33 -13.09
N THR A 163 -15.28 -38.89 -11.84
CA THR A 163 -14.17 -38.68 -10.91
C THR A 163 -13.91 -39.94 -10.06
N PRO A 164 -12.65 -40.35 -9.85
CA PRO A 164 -12.29 -41.32 -8.80
C PRO A 164 -12.01 -40.61 -7.46
N SER A 165 -12.51 -41.20 -6.37
CA SER A 165 -12.22 -40.82 -4.98
C SER A 165 -10.78 -41.16 -4.61
N VAL A 166 -10.07 -40.23 -3.97
CA VAL A 166 -8.77 -40.48 -3.34
C VAL A 166 -8.87 -40.11 -1.85
N ASP A 167 -8.67 -41.12 -1.01
CA ASP A 167 -8.50 -41.02 0.44
C ASP A 167 -7.33 -40.09 0.79
N SER A 168 -7.58 -39.13 1.68
CA SER A 168 -6.55 -38.26 2.28
C SER A 168 -6.40 -38.60 3.75
N THR A 169 -5.31 -39.29 4.08
CA THR A 169 -4.89 -39.60 5.43
C THR A 169 -4.23 -38.39 6.08
N ALA A 170 -4.69 -38.08 7.28
CA ALA A 170 -4.33 -36.93 8.11
C ALA A 170 -2.85 -36.89 8.54
N GLY A 171 -2.27 -35.69 8.48
CA GLY A 171 -1.01 -35.30 9.11
C GLY A 171 -1.16 -33.93 9.77
N SER A 172 -1.29 -33.96 11.09
CA SER A 172 -1.65 -32.85 12.00
C SER A 172 -0.63 -31.69 12.03
N SER A 173 -1.12 -30.45 11.99
CA SER A 173 -0.43 -29.29 12.59
C SER A 173 -1.43 -28.37 13.31
N VAL A 174 -1.18 -28.21 14.62
CA VAL A 174 -1.87 -27.35 15.60
C VAL A 174 -1.25 -25.95 15.52
N GLY A 175 -1.91 -24.80 15.59
CA GLY A 175 -3.27 -24.44 15.97
C GLY A 175 -3.26 -22.96 16.39
N LEU A 176 -3.99 -22.12 15.67
CA LEU A 176 -4.51 -20.79 16.05
C LEU A 176 -5.53 -20.39 14.96
N ALA A 177 -6.57 -21.21 14.84
CA ALA A 177 -7.68 -21.00 13.93
C ALA A 177 -8.88 -20.50 14.73
N ASN A 178 -9.50 -19.42 14.28
CA ASN A 178 -10.94 -19.27 14.47
C ASN A 178 -11.58 -20.50 13.78
N PRO A 179 -12.27 -21.39 14.51
CA PRO A 179 -12.67 -22.71 14.02
C PRO A 179 -13.67 -22.69 12.86
N ASP A 180 -14.30 -21.54 12.57
CA ASP A 180 -15.39 -21.45 11.59
C ASP A 180 -15.01 -20.78 10.26
N VAL A 181 -13.75 -20.38 10.07
CA VAL A 181 -13.23 -19.98 8.76
C VAL A 181 -11.86 -20.61 8.55
N PRO A 182 -11.74 -21.69 7.75
CA PRO A 182 -10.46 -22.33 7.51
C PRO A 182 -9.53 -21.34 6.83
N VAL A 183 -8.49 -20.91 7.55
CA VAL A 183 -7.39 -20.16 6.96
C VAL A 183 -6.61 -21.16 6.10
N ALA A 184 -6.89 -21.18 4.79
CA ALA A 184 -6.67 -22.38 3.98
C ALA A 184 -5.34 -22.41 3.24
N TYR A 185 -4.59 -21.30 3.20
CA TYR A 185 -3.30 -21.28 2.51
C TYR A 185 -2.19 -20.87 3.48
N ASP A 186 -1.28 -21.81 3.74
CA ASP A 186 -0.01 -21.53 4.39
C ASP A 186 0.86 -20.71 3.44
N ILE A 187 0.60 -19.40 3.37
CA ILE A 187 1.28 -18.48 2.46
C ILE A 187 2.78 -18.52 2.77
N PRO A 188 3.64 -18.82 1.78
CA PRO A 188 5.07 -19.04 2.00
C PRO A 188 5.78 -17.76 2.49
N ASP A 189 7.01 -17.91 2.99
CA ASP A 189 7.83 -16.82 3.54
C ASP A 189 8.37 -15.80 2.51
N MET A 190 7.95 -15.90 1.23
CA MET A 190 8.31 -14.97 0.15
C MET A 190 9.83 -14.72 0.04
N THR A 191 10.62 -15.79 0.04
CA THR A 191 12.09 -15.71 0.15
C THR A 191 12.77 -15.06 -1.05
N ARG A 192 12.29 -15.28 -2.29
CA ARG A 192 12.84 -14.60 -3.46
C ARG A 192 12.45 -13.14 -3.48
N THR A 193 11.22 -12.83 -3.07
CA THR A 193 10.76 -11.45 -2.93
C THR A 193 11.63 -10.68 -1.96
N ARG A 194 11.92 -11.28 -0.79
CA ARG A 194 12.83 -10.70 0.20
C ARG A 194 14.25 -10.49 -0.37
N ALA A 195 14.75 -11.42 -1.20
CA ALA A 195 16.05 -11.28 -1.84
C ALA A 195 16.09 -10.19 -2.92
N ALA A 196 14.93 -9.83 -3.49
CA ALA A 196 14.78 -8.81 -4.52
C ALA A 196 14.57 -7.39 -3.97
N LEU A 197 14.44 -7.24 -2.64
CA LEU A 197 14.30 -5.93 -2.01
C LEU A 197 15.52 -5.03 -2.24
N PRO A 198 15.33 -3.70 -2.34
CA PRO A 198 16.43 -2.76 -2.25
C PRO A 198 17.31 -2.98 -1.02
N ALA A 199 18.61 -2.70 -1.20
CA ALA A 199 19.56 -2.78 -0.11
C ALA A 199 19.18 -1.83 1.04
N GLY A 200 19.39 -2.29 2.28
CA GLY A 200 19.13 -1.51 3.49
C GLY A 200 17.70 -1.60 4.03
N LEU A 201 16.77 -2.25 3.32
CA LEU A 201 15.46 -2.57 3.85
C LEU A 201 15.53 -3.71 4.87
N VAL A 202 14.89 -3.52 6.02
CA VAL A 202 14.74 -4.54 7.07
C VAL A 202 13.27 -4.79 7.37
N VAL A 203 12.94 -5.96 7.88
CA VAL A 203 11.55 -6.31 8.23
C VAL A 203 11.09 -5.44 9.40
N LEU A 204 10.12 -4.57 9.15
CA LEU A 204 9.42 -3.82 10.20
C LEU A 204 8.43 -4.74 10.91
N GLY A 205 7.62 -5.48 10.13
CA GLY A 205 6.58 -6.35 10.64
C GLY A 205 6.19 -7.44 9.67
N ASP A 206 5.82 -8.58 10.22
CA ASP A 206 5.12 -9.66 9.53
C ASP A 206 3.87 -9.94 10.38
N ARG A 207 2.71 -9.52 9.86
CA ARG A 207 1.44 -9.61 10.59
C ARG A 207 0.86 -11.03 10.57
N GLY A 208 1.58 -12.00 9.99
CA GLY A 208 1.12 -13.38 9.90
C GLY A 208 -0.14 -13.47 9.05
N GLN A 209 -0.95 -14.50 9.31
CA GLN A 209 -2.14 -14.78 8.51
C GLN A 209 -3.39 -14.07 9.08
N TYR A 210 -4.01 -13.18 8.30
CA TYR A 210 -5.14 -12.34 8.69
C TYR A 210 -6.28 -12.35 7.64
N PRO A 211 -7.50 -12.78 8.01
CA PRO A 211 -8.64 -12.96 7.09
C PRO A 211 -9.35 -11.66 6.69
N LYS A 212 -8.86 -10.49 7.13
CA LYS A 212 -9.39 -9.18 6.70
C LYS A 212 -8.28 -8.23 6.21
N SER A 213 -7.32 -8.77 5.47
CA SER A 213 -6.26 -7.98 4.83
C SER A 213 -6.79 -7.33 3.54
N PRO A 214 -6.44 -6.08 3.23
CA PRO A 214 -6.68 -5.50 1.92
C PRO A 214 -5.93 -6.29 0.84
N THR A 215 -6.32 -6.21 -0.43
CA THR A 215 -5.57 -6.89 -1.50
C THR A 215 -4.29 -6.12 -1.85
N VAL A 216 -4.34 -4.79 -1.79
CA VAL A 216 -3.21 -3.90 -1.95
C VAL A 216 -3.22 -2.88 -0.81
N MET A 217 -2.05 -2.53 -0.26
CA MET A 217 -1.99 -1.46 0.74
C MET A 217 -2.55 -0.14 0.19
N GLY A 218 -3.20 0.63 1.07
CA GLY A 218 -3.95 1.84 0.70
C GLY A 218 -5.44 1.60 0.42
N GLN A 219 -5.90 0.35 0.34
CA GLN A 219 -7.34 0.07 0.32
C GLN A 219 -7.93 0.12 1.73
N ALA A 220 -9.05 0.81 1.89
CA ALA A 220 -9.91 0.71 3.06
C ALA A 220 -10.96 -0.38 2.83
N CYS A 221 -11.07 -1.32 3.77
CA CYS A 221 -12.04 -2.41 3.71
C CYS A 221 -13.24 -2.11 4.61
N SER A 222 -14.46 -2.25 4.06
CA SER A 222 -15.68 -2.16 4.85
C SER A 222 -15.83 -3.35 5.81
N SER A 223 -16.76 -3.23 6.77
CA SER A 223 -17.11 -4.33 7.69
C SER A 223 -17.85 -5.49 7.03
N ARG A 224 -18.26 -5.34 5.76
CA ARG A 224 -18.97 -6.38 5.01
C ARG A 224 -18.08 -7.62 4.82
N PRO A 225 -18.65 -8.83 4.83
CA PRO A 225 -17.91 -10.03 4.51
C PRO A 225 -17.40 -9.97 3.07
N PHE A 226 -16.22 -10.57 2.84
CA PHE A 226 -15.69 -10.74 1.48
C PHE A 226 -16.57 -11.70 0.68
N ASP A 227 -16.87 -11.30 -0.55
CA ASP A 227 -17.55 -12.13 -1.54
C ASP A 227 -16.76 -12.05 -2.86
N PRO A 228 -16.07 -13.12 -3.29
CA PRO A 228 -15.97 -14.42 -2.63
C PRO A 228 -15.17 -14.36 -1.31
N PRO A 229 -15.42 -15.27 -0.35
CA PRO A 229 -14.74 -15.27 0.94
C PRO A 229 -13.22 -15.25 0.82
N MET A 230 -12.58 -14.40 1.62
CA MET A 230 -11.14 -14.46 1.80
C MET A 230 -10.81 -15.62 2.72
N VAL A 231 -9.97 -16.53 2.26
CA VAL A 231 -9.55 -17.71 3.03
C VAL A 231 -8.12 -17.59 3.53
N ALA A 232 -7.34 -16.62 3.06
CA ALA A 232 -6.03 -16.31 3.61
C ALA A 232 -5.63 -14.85 3.32
N GLY A 233 -4.80 -14.29 4.18
CA GLY A 233 -4.16 -13.00 3.95
C GLY A 233 -2.84 -12.95 4.71
N ARG A 234 -1.71 -12.53 4.13
CA ARG A 234 -0.46 -12.31 4.87
C ARG A 234 0.12 -10.96 4.47
N GLN A 235 0.54 -10.17 5.46
CA GLN A 235 1.14 -8.86 5.23
C GLN A 235 2.55 -8.82 5.80
N ILE A 236 3.49 -8.37 4.99
CA ILE A 236 4.89 -8.16 5.37
C ILE A 236 5.28 -6.74 4.97
N THR A 237 5.89 -6.02 5.89
CA THR A 237 6.37 -4.65 5.68
C THR A 237 7.88 -4.61 5.90
N TRP A 238 8.59 -4.04 4.94
CA TRP A 238 10.00 -3.69 5.05
C TRP A 238 10.19 -2.19 4.98
N TRP A 239 11.19 -1.68 5.69
CA TRP A 239 11.48 -0.26 5.74
C TRP A 239 12.99 0.00 5.88
N ASN A 240 13.42 1.19 5.48
CA ASN A 240 14.79 1.65 5.69
C ASN A 240 14.89 2.36 7.05
N GLU A 241 15.55 1.74 8.03
CA GLU A 241 15.73 2.30 9.38
C GLU A 241 16.67 3.51 9.41
N ILE A 242 17.51 3.69 8.39
CA ILE A 242 18.50 4.78 8.33
C ILE A 242 17.84 6.07 7.81
N GLN A 243 16.89 5.93 6.89
CA GLN A 243 16.19 7.06 6.31
C GLN A 243 15.09 7.57 7.24
N ARG A 244 14.86 8.89 7.19
CA ARG A 244 13.77 9.54 7.90
C ARG A 244 12.73 10.03 6.91
N TRP A 245 11.51 10.13 7.39
CA TRP A 245 10.40 10.77 6.69
C TRP A 245 10.78 12.17 6.17
N PRO A 246 10.34 12.59 4.97
CA PRO A 246 9.51 11.85 4.00
C PRO A 246 10.30 10.92 3.06
N ASN A 247 11.62 10.86 3.17
CA ASN A 247 12.49 10.11 2.26
C ASN A 247 12.67 8.63 2.67
N GLN A 248 11.85 8.14 3.60
CA GLN A 248 11.96 6.77 4.10
C GLN A 248 11.43 5.79 3.06
N ALA A 249 12.30 4.93 2.54
CA ALA A 249 11.88 3.85 1.68
C ALA A 249 11.13 2.78 2.48
N SER A 250 9.98 2.35 1.99
CA SER A 250 9.28 1.17 2.50
C SER A 250 8.62 0.37 1.38
N VAL A 251 8.55 -0.94 1.62
CA VAL A 251 7.87 -1.89 0.75
C VAL A 251 6.85 -2.63 1.60
N ASP A 252 5.60 -2.55 1.22
CA ASP A 252 4.54 -3.39 1.78
C ASP A 252 4.17 -4.47 0.78
N LEU A 253 4.08 -5.70 1.26
CA LEU A 253 3.60 -6.85 0.51
C LEU A 253 2.40 -7.44 1.22
N VAL A 254 1.35 -7.70 0.46
CA VAL A 254 0.15 -8.37 0.91
C VAL A 254 -0.15 -9.53 -0.04
N VAL A 255 -0.28 -10.73 0.49
CA VAL A 255 -0.77 -11.89 -0.28
C VAL A 255 -2.14 -12.23 0.26
N THR A 256 -3.15 -12.26 -0.60
CA THR A 256 -4.50 -12.71 -0.27
C THR A 256 -4.83 -13.97 -1.04
N GLY A 257 -5.58 -14.87 -0.43
CA GLY A 257 -6.12 -16.06 -1.07
C GLY A 257 -7.62 -16.10 -0.98
N ARG A 258 -8.26 -16.52 -2.08
CA ARG A 258 -9.71 -16.65 -2.22
C ARG A 258 -10.10 -18.13 -2.29
N ALA A 259 -11.36 -18.43 -2.02
CA ALA A 259 -11.92 -19.73 -2.37
C ALA A 259 -11.73 -20.01 -3.88
N THR A 260 -11.68 -21.29 -4.26
CA THR A 260 -11.57 -21.76 -5.65
C THR A 260 -12.41 -20.95 -6.64
N GLY A 261 -11.77 -20.45 -7.70
CA GLY A 261 -12.38 -19.62 -8.74
C GLY A 261 -12.67 -18.17 -8.32
N GLY A 262 -12.39 -17.80 -7.08
CA GLY A 262 -12.64 -16.47 -6.54
C GLY A 262 -11.52 -15.45 -6.84
N GLY A 263 -10.34 -15.90 -7.24
CA GLY A 263 -9.22 -15.04 -7.61
C GLY A 263 -9.57 -14.03 -8.71
N PRO A 264 -10.06 -14.49 -9.88
CA PRO A 264 -10.45 -13.59 -10.96
C PRO A 264 -11.47 -12.53 -10.53
N ILE A 265 -12.52 -12.93 -9.80
CA ILE A 265 -13.57 -12.01 -9.32
C ILE A 265 -12.99 -10.94 -8.40
N ALA A 266 -12.15 -11.34 -7.44
CA ALA A 266 -11.50 -10.41 -6.52
C ALA A 266 -10.51 -9.48 -7.24
N PHE A 267 -9.82 -9.97 -8.27
CA PHE A 267 -8.88 -9.16 -9.04
C PHE A 267 -9.61 -8.14 -9.91
N ASP A 268 -10.71 -8.53 -10.56
CA ASP A 268 -11.55 -7.61 -11.34
C ASP A 268 -12.15 -6.52 -10.42
N ALA A 269 -12.57 -6.89 -9.20
CA ALA A 269 -13.03 -5.94 -8.21
C ALA A 269 -11.93 -4.95 -7.79
N LEU A 270 -10.68 -5.42 -7.59
CA LEU A 270 -9.52 -4.56 -7.34
C LEU A 270 -9.30 -3.56 -8.48
N VAL A 271 -9.26 -4.04 -9.74
CA VAL A 271 -9.00 -3.21 -10.93
C VAL A 271 -10.09 -2.14 -11.10
N ALA A 272 -11.35 -2.52 -10.90
CA ALA A 272 -12.48 -1.60 -10.97
C ALA A 272 -12.62 -0.69 -9.74
N ASN A 273 -11.77 -0.86 -8.72
CA ASN A 273 -11.88 -0.21 -7.41
C ASN A 273 -13.29 -0.38 -6.77
N THR A 274 -13.82 -1.59 -6.85
CA THR A 274 -15.16 -1.96 -6.33
C THR A 274 -15.06 -3.04 -5.24
N GLY A 275 -16.20 -3.52 -4.75
CA GLY A 275 -16.25 -4.58 -3.74
C GLY A 275 -16.05 -4.07 -2.30
N VAL A 276 -15.50 -4.95 -1.45
CA VAL A 276 -15.36 -4.74 0.01
C VAL A 276 -14.20 -3.81 0.37
N CYS A 277 -13.08 -3.91 -0.36
CA CYS A 277 -11.90 -3.07 -0.17
C CYS A 277 -11.73 -2.13 -1.34
N ARG A 278 -11.58 -0.84 -1.08
CA ARG A 278 -11.47 0.20 -2.10
C ARG A 278 -10.40 1.22 -1.74
N PHE A 279 -9.72 1.76 -2.73
CA PHE A 279 -8.82 2.89 -2.55
C PHE A 279 -9.66 4.12 -2.19
N THR A 280 -9.29 4.78 -1.09
CA THR A 280 -9.89 6.07 -0.70
C THR A 280 -9.22 7.24 -1.43
N ASP A 281 -7.94 7.08 -1.74
CA ASP A 281 -7.17 8.06 -2.50
C ASP A 281 -7.30 7.80 -4.01
N PRO A 282 -7.24 8.85 -4.86
CA PRO A 282 -7.25 8.69 -6.31
C PRO A 282 -6.06 7.84 -6.78
N THR A 283 -6.34 6.92 -7.70
CA THR A 283 -5.31 6.11 -8.36
C THR A 283 -5.22 6.46 -9.84
N THR A 284 -4.01 6.46 -10.39
CA THR A 284 -3.75 6.63 -11.83
C THR A 284 -3.16 5.33 -12.37
N PRO A 285 -3.99 4.45 -12.95
CA PRO A 285 -3.53 3.15 -13.42
C PRO A 285 -2.53 3.24 -14.57
N PHE A 286 -1.60 2.29 -14.61
CA PHE A 286 -0.70 2.08 -15.75
C PHE A 286 -0.45 0.59 -15.99
N ALA A 287 -0.01 0.26 -17.21
CA ALA A 287 0.23 -1.13 -17.58
C ALA A 287 1.60 -1.62 -17.09
N ILE A 288 1.61 -2.83 -16.53
CA ILE A 288 2.83 -3.59 -16.23
C ILE A 288 2.67 -5.01 -16.78
N THR A 289 3.78 -5.75 -16.86
CA THR A 289 3.74 -7.18 -17.20
C THR A 289 4.65 -7.91 -16.23
N VAL A 290 4.11 -8.97 -15.63
CA VAL A 290 4.81 -9.79 -14.63
C VAL A 290 4.82 -11.23 -15.12
N ALA A 291 6.01 -11.80 -15.31
CA ALA A 291 6.16 -13.15 -15.83
C ALA A 291 5.51 -14.17 -14.88
N GLY A 292 4.60 -15.00 -15.41
CA GLY A 292 3.87 -15.99 -14.63
C GLY A 292 2.68 -15.45 -13.85
N ALA A 293 2.31 -14.19 -13.99
CA ALA A 293 1.02 -13.72 -13.50
C ALA A 293 -0.08 -14.05 -14.53
N ASP A 294 -1.27 -14.38 -14.06
CA ASP A 294 -2.44 -14.55 -14.94
C ASP A 294 -3.05 -13.19 -15.31
N GLN A 295 -3.07 -12.27 -14.34
CA GLN A 295 -3.50 -10.88 -14.50
C GLN A 295 -2.57 -9.97 -13.69
N THR A 296 -2.40 -8.72 -14.14
CA THR A 296 -1.59 -7.71 -13.45
C THR A 296 -2.29 -6.37 -13.46
N TRP A 297 -2.01 -5.56 -12.45
CA TRP A 297 -2.51 -4.21 -12.30
C TRP A 297 -1.45 -3.36 -11.61
N ALA A 298 -1.34 -2.09 -11.99
CA ALA A 298 -0.51 -1.13 -11.26
C ALA A 298 -1.13 0.27 -11.34
N ALA A 299 -0.83 1.09 -10.35
CA ALA A 299 -1.23 2.48 -10.33
C ALA A 299 -0.24 3.35 -9.55
N HIS A 300 -0.14 4.60 -9.98
CA HIS A 300 0.37 5.67 -9.13
C HIS A 300 -0.72 6.09 -8.16
N THR A 301 -0.35 6.33 -6.91
CA THR A 301 -1.26 6.86 -5.90
C THR A 301 -0.54 7.97 -5.16
N ASP A 302 -1.29 8.97 -4.73
CA ASP A 302 -0.81 10.03 -3.86
C ASP A 302 -1.67 10.02 -2.59
N SER A 303 -1.03 9.84 -1.44
CA SER A 303 -1.70 9.97 -0.14
C SER A 303 -0.99 11.07 0.64
N ASN A 304 -1.70 12.17 0.89
CA ASN A 304 -1.19 13.32 1.63
C ASN A 304 0.09 13.94 1.04
N GLY A 305 0.18 14.01 -0.30
CA GLY A 305 1.33 14.60 -1.00
C GLY A 305 2.53 13.65 -1.11
N LEU A 306 2.34 12.37 -0.82
CA LEU A 306 3.39 11.37 -0.87
C LEU A 306 3.10 10.39 -1.99
N PRO A 307 3.92 10.41 -3.04
CA PRO A 307 3.75 9.50 -4.16
C PRO A 307 4.20 8.09 -3.75
N PHE A 308 3.38 7.11 -4.08
CA PHE A 308 3.75 5.70 -4.04
C PHE A 308 3.28 5.01 -5.32
N VAL A 309 3.92 3.88 -5.60
CA VAL A 309 3.57 3.02 -6.72
C VAL A 309 3.06 1.71 -6.13
N SER A 310 1.83 1.36 -6.50
CA SER A 310 1.19 0.13 -6.06
C SER A 310 0.96 -0.77 -7.27
N GLY A 311 1.04 -2.08 -7.05
CA GLY A 311 0.68 -3.05 -8.07
C GLY A 311 0.24 -4.37 -7.48
N ALA A 312 -0.40 -5.17 -8.31
CA ALA A 312 -0.86 -6.49 -7.95
C ALA A 312 -0.67 -7.47 -9.10
N ALA A 313 -0.46 -8.74 -8.75
CA ALA A 313 -0.41 -9.86 -9.68
C ALA A 313 -1.27 -11.01 -9.15
N ARG A 314 -2.08 -11.60 -10.03
CA ARG A 314 -2.87 -12.80 -9.74
C ARG A 314 -2.13 -14.06 -10.17
N VAL A 315 -2.17 -15.10 -9.34
CA VAL A 315 -1.69 -16.46 -9.63
C VAL A 315 -2.78 -17.43 -9.14
N GLY A 316 -3.61 -17.92 -10.06
CA GLY A 316 -4.80 -18.71 -9.71
C GLY A 316 -5.77 -17.93 -8.82
N ASP A 317 -6.04 -18.44 -7.63
CA ASP A 317 -6.88 -17.84 -6.59
C ASP A 317 -6.10 -17.03 -5.54
N LEU A 318 -4.79 -16.87 -5.74
CA LEU A 318 -3.93 -16.00 -4.95
C LEU A 318 -3.73 -14.66 -5.66
N ILE A 319 -3.71 -13.57 -4.89
CA ILE A 319 -3.36 -12.24 -5.36
C ILE A 319 -2.25 -11.70 -4.46
N VAL A 320 -1.12 -11.32 -5.04
CA VAL A 320 -0.08 -10.56 -4.35
C VAL A 320 -0.17 -9.09 -4.74
N GLY A 321 -0.36 -8.22 -3.75
CA GLY A 321 -0.26 -6.77 -3.86
C GLY A 321 1.05 -6.28 -3.25
N ILE A 322 1.71 -5.33 -3.91
CA ILE A 322 2.92 -4.68 -3.44
C ILE A 322 2.73 -3.17 -3.53
N THR A 323 3.17 -2.44 -2.51
CA THR A 323 3.23 -0.98 -2.52
C THR A 323 4.65 -0.55 -2.19
N VAL A 324 5.21 0.30 -3.03
CA VAL A 324 6.55 0.86 -2.90
C VAL A 324 6.42 2.34 -2.59
N LEU A 325 6.84 2.72 -1.38
CA LEU A 325 7.02 4.10 -0.97
C LEU A 325 8.50 4.42 -1.12
N HIS A 326 8.87 5.16 -2.16
CA HIS A 326 10.26 5.57 -2.41
C HIS A 326 10.27 6.84 -3.29
N PRO A 327 11.22 7.79 -3.14
CA PRO A 327 11.45 8.84 -4.13
C PRO A 327 11.44 8.28 -5.57
N ALA A 328 10.56 8.86 -6.38
CA ALA A 328 9.82 8.21 -7.47
C ALA A 328 10.61 7.68 -8.69
N GLN A 329 11.93 7.87 -8.78
CA GLN A 329 12.63 7.67 -10.05
C GLN A 329 12.69 6.20 -10.49
N ASP A 330 12.72 5.25 -9.55
CA ASP A 330 12.83 3.81 -9.85
C ASP A 330 11.67 2.95 -9.29
N ALA A 331 10.64 3.57 -8.72
CA ALA A 331 9.59 2.82 -8.01
C ALA A 331 8.82 1.83 -8.91
N VAL A 332 8.66 2.12 -10.20
CA VAL A 332 7.98 1.23 -11.16
C VAL A 332 8.83 0.01 -11.52
N SER A 333 10.14 0.19 -11.72
CA SER A 333 11.06 -0.91 -12.03
C SER A 333 11.26 -1.80 -10.80
N GLU A 334 11.32 -1.21 -9.62
CA GLU A 334 11.34 -1.91 -8.34
C GLU A 334 10.07 -2.72 -8.12
N LEU A 335 8.89 -2.10 -8.29
CA LEU A 335 7.60 -2.79 -8.20
C LEU A 335 7.55 -4.01 -9.14
N THR A 336 7.97 -3.86 -10.39
CA THR A 336 7.95 -4.95 -11.38
C THR A 336 8.89 -6.09 -10.97
N THR A 337 10.08 -5.75 -10.45
CA THR A 337 11.06 -6.72 -9.96
C THR A 337 10.51 -7.51 -8.76
N LEU A 338 9.91 -6.80 -7.79
CA LEU A 338 9.33 -7.40 -6.60
C LEU A 338 8.11 -8.27 -6.93
N LEU A 339 7.21 -7.82 -7.80
CA LEU A 339 6.05 -8.62 -8.22
C LEU A 339 6.48 -9.88 -8.97
N THR A 340 7.51 -9.80 -9.82
CA THR A 340 8.07 -10.96 -10.52
C THR A 340 8.62 -11.99 -9.54
N ALA A 341 9.37 -11.54 -8.54
CA ALA A 341 9.89 -12.41 -7.49
C ALA A 341 8.77 -13.04 -6.64
N ALA A 342 7.73 -12.27 -6.31
CA ALA A 342 6.59 -12.73 -5.55
C ALA A 342 5.75 -13.77 -6.29
N VAL A 343 5.49 -13.54 -7.58
CA VAL A 343 4.81 -14.51 -8.44
C VAL A 343 5.60 -15.82 -8.52
N ALA A 344 6.94 -15.75 -8.63
CA ALA A 344 7.78 -16.94 -8.60
C ALA A 344 7.71 -17.69 -7.26
N ASP A 345 7.63 -16.97 -6.13
CA ASP A 345 7.42 -17.56 -4.80
C ASP A 345 6.07 -18.28 -4.72
N LEU A 346 4.98 -17.65 -5.16
CA LEU A 346 3.64 -18.25 -5.15
C LEU A 346 3.57 -19.48 -6.06
N ARG A 347 4.13 -19.43 -7.26
CA ARG A 347 4.14 -20.60 -8.16
C ARG A 347 4.98 -21.76 -7.62
N ALA A 348 6.10 -21.46 -6.94
CA ALA A 348 6.95 -22.49 -6.35
C ALA A 348 6.41 -23.06 -5.03
N SER A 349 5.36 -22.45 -4.46
CA SER A 349 4.81 -22.85 -3.16
C SER A 349 4.13 -24.22 -3.16
N GLY A 350 3.66 -24.70 -4.32
CA GLY A 350 2.83 -25.91 -4.42
C GLY A 350 1.42 -25.75 -3.84
N LEU A 351 0.99 -24.52 -3.53
CA LEU A 351 -0.37 -24.26 -3.04
C LEU A 351 -1.40 -24.54 -4.14
N PRO A 352 -2.47 -25.33 -3.88
CA PRO A 352 -3.50 -25.61 -4.86
C PRO A 352 -4.18 -24.36 -5.43
N ALA A 353 -4.35 -23.31 -4.61
CA ALA A 353 -4.87 -22.03 -5.09
C ALA A 353 -3.99 -21.35 -6.13
N ALA A 354 -2.68 -21.55 -6.11
CA ALA A 354 -1.80 -21.02 -7.14
C ALA A 354 -2.05 -21.67 -8.52
N GLU A 355 -2.67 -22.85 -8.56
CA GLU A 355 -3.06 -23.53 -9.79
C GLU A 355 -4.43 -23.09 -10.34
N GLY A 356 -5.23 -22.35 -9.55
CA GLY A 356 -6.54 -21.82 -9.96
C GLY A 356 -7.60 -22.90 -10.21
N ARG A 357 -7.54 -24.02 -9.47
CA ARG A 357 -8.48 -25.15 -9.59
C ARG A 357 -9.83 -24.87 -8.97
#